data_AF-A0ABD1U310-F1
#
_entry.id   AF-A0ABD1U310-F1
#
_cell.length_a   1.000
_cell.length_b   1.000
_cell.length_c   1.000
_cell.angle_alpha   90.00
_cell.angle_beta   90.00
_cell.angle_gamma   90.00
#
_symmetry.space_group_name_H-M   'P 1'
#
loop_
_entity.id
_entity.type
_entity.pdbx_description
1 polymer ?
#
loop_
_entity_poly.entity_id
_entity_poly.type
_entity_poly.pdbx_seq_one_letter_code
_entity_poly.pdbx_strand_id
1 'polypeptide(L)'
;MMKLKFSMLLKFLTLQVLAVLCASQQQFDFFYFVQQVHIVIQNNAACYPNTGKPASDFSIHGLWPNYNDASYPSNCDPQTQFDASKHRYFETALNLKEQLNLLQVLGNSGIEPNGEVYELGSIKDAIKEGTGYTPWIECNSDESGNSQLYQVYMCVDTSGSNLVECPVFPNGKCSSNIEFPSF
;
A
#
# COMPACT_ATOMS: atom_id res chain seq x y z
N MET A 1 15.72 -55.79 -7.00
CA MET A 1 16.56 -54.72 -6.40
C MET A 1 16.97 -53.76 -7.51
N MET A 2 16.44 -52.53 -7.49
CA MET A 2 16.72 -51.53 -8.51
C MET A 2 18.02 -50.80 -8.16
N LYS A 3 19.08 -50.95 -8.97
CA LYS A 3 20.35 -50.23 -8.76
C LYS A 3 20.20 -48.81 -9.29
N LEU A 4 20.08 -47.85 -8.38
CA LEU A 4 20.02 -46.43 -8.73
C LEU A 4 21.39 -46.02 -9.30
N LYS A 5 21.43 -45.63 -10.59
CA LYS A 5 22.68 -45.22 -11.25
C LYS A 5 23.14 -43.88 -10.65
N PHE A 6 24.44 -43.72 -10.42
CA PHE A 6 25.05 -42.49 -9.88
C PHE A 6 24.64 -41.22 -10.67
N SER A 7 24.52 -41.33 -12.00
CA SER A 7 24.02 -40.25 -12.87
C SER A 7 22.57 -39.84 -12.55
N MET A 8 21.74 -40.78 -12.10
CA MET A 8 20.36 -40.50 -11.71
C MET A 8 20.32 -39.75 -10.37
N LEU A 9 21.15 -40.14 -9.40
CA LEU A 9 21.33 -39.43 -8.13
C LEU A 9 21.82 -37.98 -8.34
N LEU A 10 22.78 -37.77 -9.25
CA LEU A 10 23.28 -36.43 -9.57
C LEU A 10 22.22 -35.53 -10.22
N LYS A 11 21.36 -36.09 -11.09
CA LYS A 11 20.22 -35.38 -11.67
C LYS A 11 19.16 -35.02 -10.63
N PHE A 12 18.88 -35.90 -9.68
CA PHE A 12 17.98 -35.60 -8.56
C PHE A 12 18.56 -34.52 -7.64
N LEU A 13 19.84 -34.58 -7.32
CA LEU A 13 20.50 -33.59 -6.47
C LEU A 13 20.54 -32.20 -7.14
N THR A 14 20.83 -32.13 -8.44
CA THR A 14 20.80 -30.87 -9.19
C THR A 14 19.40 -30.29 -9.30
N LEU A 15 18.36 -31.12 -9.51
CA LEU A 15 16.96 -30.68 -9.49
C LEU A 15 16.53 -30.16 -8.11
N GLN A 16 16.94 -30.84 -7.03
CA GLN A 16 16.68 -30.39 -5.66
C GLN A 16 17.39 -29.06 -5.34
N VAL A 17 18.64 -28.89 -5.77
CA VAL A 17 19.39 -27.63 -5.60
C VAL A 17 18.74 -26.49 -6.39
N LEU A 18 18.28 -26.74 -7.64
CA LEU A 18 17.53 -25.75 -8.43
C LEU A 18 16.21 -25.35 -7.75
N ALA A 19 15.48 -26.32 -7.18
CA ALA A 19 14.23 -26.05 -6.48
C ALA A 19 14.44 -25.20 -5.21
N VAL A 20 15.51 -25.46 -4.46
CA VAL A 20 15.87 -24.67 -3.25
C VAL A 20 16.33 -23.25 -3.63
N LEU A 21 17.09 -23.08 -4.72
CA LEU A 21 17.50 -21.76 -5.22
C LEU A 21 16.31 -20.94 -5.77
N CYS A 22 15.27 -21.59 -6.28
CA CYS A 22 14.06 -20.91 -6.72
C CYS A 22 13.19 -20.46 -5.52
N ALA A 23 13.19 -21.26 -4.45
CA ALA A 23 12.52 -20.93 -3.18
C ALA A 23 13.23 -19.84 -2.35
N SER A 24 14.46 -19.45 -2.71
CA SER A 24 15.21 -18.40 -2.01
C SER A 24 15.00 -17.00 -2.59
N GLN A 25 13.93 -16.76 -3.36
CA GLN A 25 13.48 -15.39 -3.59
C GLN A 25 13.02 -14.80 -2.27
N GLN A 26 13.39 -13.55 -1.99
CA GLN A 26 12.97 -12.83 -0.80
C GLN A 26 11.43 -12.68 -0.85
N GLN A 27 10.74 -13.64 -0.22
CA GLN A 27 9.29 -13.74 -0.28
C GLN A 27 8.71 -12.86 0.83
N PHE A 28 8.04 -11.78 0.45
CA PHE A 28 7.19 -10.99 1.35
C PHE A 28 5.80 -11.62 1.46
N ASP A 29 5.02 -11.20 2.45
CA ASP A 29 3.75 -11.85 2.83
C ASP A 29 2.51 -11.15 2.26
N PHE A 30 2.56 -9.82 2.11
CA PHE A 30 1.48 -8.99 1.55
C PHE A 30 2.03 -7.65 1.07
N PHE A 31 1.21 -6.85 0.39
CA PHE A 31 1.52 -5.44 0.14
C PHE A 31 0.64 -4.53 0.98
N TYR A 32 1.21 -3.43 1.47
CA TYR A 32 0.43 -2.22 1.71
C TYR A 32 0.25 -1.45 0.41
N PHE A 33 -0.99 -1.18 0.03
CA PHE A 33 -1.32 -0.18 -0.96
C PHE A 33 -1.72 1.11 -0.24
N VAL A 34 -0.90 2.15 -0.41
CA VAL A 34 -0.98 3.37 0.36
C VAL A 34 -1.38 4.52 -0.55
N GLN A 35 -2.46 5.18 -0.17
CA GLN A 35 -2.96 6.39 -0.82
C GLN A 35 -2.88 7.58 0.13
N GLN A 36 -2.66 8.79 -0.39
CA GLN A 36 -2.44 10.00 0.42
C GLN A 36 -3.24 11.21 -0.05
N VAL A 37 -3.52 12.12 0.88
CA VAL A 37 -4.09 13.44 0.63
C VAL A 37 -2.95 14.44 0.38
N HIS A 38 -2.98 15.14 -0.76
CA HIS A 38 -1.86 15.98 -1.19
C HIS A 38 -1.68 17.29 -0.42
N ILE A 39 -2.73 17.82 0.22
CA ILE A 39 -2.71 19.22 0.67
C ILE A 39 -1.92 19.42 1.97
N VAL A 40 -1.49 18.35 2.63
CA VAL A 40 -0.84 18.44 3.93
C VAL A 40 0.61 17.98 3.87
N ILE A 41 1.46 18.87 3.38
CA ILE A 41 2.87 18.84 3.74
C ILE A 41 3.16 20.15 4.44
N GLN A 42 3.26 20.09 5.77
CA GLN A 42 3.66 21.19 6.64
C GLN A 42 4.86 21.94 6.06
N ASN A 43 4.81 23.27 6.07
CA ASN A 43 5.92 24.22 5.86
C ASN A 43 6.24 24.66 4.42
N ASN A 44 5.28 25.16 3.64
CA ASN A 44 5.53 26.05 2.49
C ASN A 44 6.51 25.55 1.40
N ALA A 45 6.82 24.25 1.36
CA ALA A 45 7.82 23.63 0.48
C ALA A 45 7.22 22.59 -0.49
N ALA A 46 5.90 22.43 -0.50
CA ALA A 46 5.23 21.59 -1.48
C ALA A 46 5.15 22.29 -2.84
N CYS A 47 5.69 21.65 -3.87
CA CYS A 47 5.60 22.10 -5.26
C CYS A 47 4.60 21.25 -6.01
N TYR A 48 3.77 21.88 -6.84
CA TYR A 48 3.00 21.12 -7.83
C TYR A 48 3.92 20.48 -8.86
N PRO A 49 3.51 19.34 -9.45
CA PRO A 49 4.17 18.79 -10.62
C PRO A 49 4.25 19.81 -11.76
N ASN A 50 5.19 19.61 -12.69
CA ASN A 50 5.30 20.43 -13.90
C ASN A 50 4.06 20.35 -14.81
N THR A 51 3.18 19.37 -14.57
CA THR A 51 1.90 19.20 -15.25
C THR A 51 0.76 20.02 -14.61
N GLY A 52 1.04 20.79 -13.56
CA GLY A 52 0.07 21.63 -12.86
C GLY A 52 -0.49 21.02 -11.56
N LYS A 53 -1.50 21.69 -10.99
CA LYS A 53 -2.19 21.22 -9.76
C LYS A 53 -2.79 19.82 -10.02
N PRO A 54 -2.53 18.82 -9.15
CA PRO A 54 -3.15 17.51 -9.25
C PRO A 54 -4.68 17.57 -9.17
N ALA A 55 -5.34 16.51 -9.61
CA ALA A 55 -6.78 16.35 -9.41
C ALA A 55 -7.13 16.32 -7.90
N SER A 56 -8.34 16.78 -7.58
CA SER A 56 -8.90 16.76 -6.22
C SER A 56 -9.33 15.34 -5.82
N ASP A 57 -8.34 14.47 -5.61
CA ASP A 57 -8.50 13.07 -5.25
C ASP A 57 -7.26 12.59 -4.46
N PHE A 58 -7.37 11.41 -3.83
CA PHE A 58 -6.24 10.70 -3.25
C PHE A 58 -5.20 10.38 -4.34
N SER A 59 -3.90 10.55 -4.05
CA SER A 59 -2.84 9.95 -4.88
C SER A 59 -2.41 8.61 -4.35
N ILE A 60 -1.75 7.84 -5.21
CA ILE A 60 -0.93 6.70 -4.81
C ILE A 60 0.35 7.24 -4.17
N HIS A 61 0.62 6.85 -2.93
CA HIS A 61 1.93 6.99 -2.30
C HIS A 61 2.82 5.80 -2.70
N GLY A 62 2.31 4.57 -2.60
CA GLY A 62 3.03 3.40 -3.10
C GLY A 62 2.36 2.06 -2.84
N LEU A 63 3.02 1.01 -3.34
CA LEU A 63 2.65 -0.39 -3.17
C LEU A 63 3.85 -1.12 -2.53
N TRP A 64 3.82 -1.31 -1.22
CA TRP A 64 4.99 -1.70 -0.43
C TRP A 64 4.91 -3.15 0.01
N PRO A 65 5.85 -4.02 -0.40
CA PRO A 65 5.92 -5.38 0.11
C PRO A 65 6.23 -5.37 1.60
N ASN A 66 5.55 -6.21 2.37
CA ASN A 66 5.63 -6.27 3.83
C ASN A 66 5.60 -7.71 4.35
N TYR A 67 6.12 -7.91 5.56
CA TYR A 67 6.05 -9.17 6.30
C TYR A 67 5.00 -9.12 7.41
N ASN A 68 4.51 -10.28 7.83
CA ASN A 68 3.51 -10.42 8.89
C ASN A 68 4.01 -9.98 10.29
N ASP A 69 5.33 -9.85 10.48
CA ASP A 69 5.94 -9.36 11.72
C ASP A 69 6.11 -7.83 11.77
N ALA A 70 5.47 -7.11 10.84
CA ALA A 70 5.56 -5.66 10.62
C ALA A 70 6.91 -5.16 10.09
N SER A 71 7.90 -6.03 9.86
CA SER A 71 9.09 -5.66 9.09
C SER A 71 8.77 -5.63 7.60
N TYR A 72 9.70 -5.12 6.79
CA TYR A 72 9.54 -5.04 5.34
C TYR A 72 10.88 -5.15 4.61
N PRO A 73 10.92 -5.78 3.43
CA PRO A 73 12.10 -5.72 2.58
C PRO A 73 12.20 -4.33 1.92
N SER A 74 13.42 -3.82 1.79
CA SER A 74 13.69 -2.59 1.04
C SER A 74 15.03 -2.71 0.34
N ASN A 75 15.20 -2.00 -0.78
CA ASN A 75 16.45 -1.98 -1.56
C ASN A 75 16.95 -3.40 -1.93
N CYS A 76 16.04 -4.32 -2.26
CA CYS A 76 16.33 -5.75 -2.48
C CYS A 76 17.34 -6.01 -3.61
N ASP A 77 17.38 -5.12 -4.60
CA ASP A 77 18.34 -5.15 -5.68
C ASP A 77 18.92 -3.74 -5.92
N PRO A 78 20.01 -3.38 -5.22
CA PRO A 78 20.60 -2.05 -5.32
C PRO A 78 21.31 -1.79 -6.66
N GLN A 79 21.54 -2.83 -7.47
CA GLN A 79 22.15 -2.69 -8.80
C GLN A 79 21.11 -2.36 -9.85
N THR A 80 19.87 -2.77 -9.62
CA THR A 80 18.78 -2.49 -10.56
C THR A 80 18.29 -1.05 -10.41
N GLN A 81 18.56 -0.25 -11.44
CA GLN A 81 18.03 1.09 -11.56
C GLN A 81 16.54 1.09 -11.94
N PHE A 82 15.88 2.22 -11.72
CA PHE A 82 14.54 2.42 -12.23
C PHE A 82 14.54 2.28 -13.75
N ASP A 83 13.63 1.43 -14.24
CA ASP A 83 13.38 1.23 -15.66
C ASP A 83 11.90 1.42 -15.90
N ALA A 84 11.55 2.44 -16.71
CA ALA A 84 10.18 2.75 -17.06
C ALA A 84 9.48 1.59 -17.81
N SER A 85 10.24 0.63 -18.34
CA SER A 85 9.69 -0.58 -18.95
C SER A 85 9.08 -1.56 -17.94
N LYS A 86 9.35 -1.40 -16.62
CA LYS A 86 8.78 -2.20 -15.53
C LYS A 86 7.31 -1.85 -15.26
N HIS A 87 6.48 -2.03 -16.28
CA HIS A 87 5.09 -1.61 -16.29
C HIS A 87 4.24 -2.29 -15.23
N ARG A 88 4.44 -3.60 -14.98
CA ARG A 88 3.54 -4.39 -14.14
C ARG A 88 3.32 -3.80 -12.74
N TYR A 89 4.38 -3.34 -12.07
CA TYR A 89 4.25 -2.75 -10.74
C TYR A 89 3.38 -1.49 -10.74
N PHE A 90 3.61 -0.59 -11.70
CA PHE A 90 2.86 0.67 -11.81
C PHE A 90 1.43 0.45 -12.30
N GLU A 91 1.23 -0.45 -13.26
CA GLU A 91 -0.09 -0.87 -13.74
C GLU A 91 -0.93 -1.47 -12.61
N THR A 92 -0.34 -2.35 -11.78
CA THR A 92 -0.99 -2.87 -10.58
C THR A 92 -1.43 -1.75 -9.63
N ALA A 93 -0.55 -0.81 -9.33
CA ALA A 93 -0.89 0.30 -8.43
C ALA A 93 -2.01 1.20 -8.99
N LEU A 94 -2.03 1.45 -10.30
CA LEU A 94 -3.09 2.20 -10.98
C LEU A 94 -4.43 1.44 -10.94
N ASN A 95 -4.43 0.14 -11.23
CA ASN A 95 -5.63 -0.69 -11.16
C ASN A 95 -6.21 -0.75 -9.75
N LEU A 96 -5.36 -0.85 -8.72
CA LEU A 96 -5.79 -0.81 -7.32
C LEU A 96 -6.40 0.55 -6.94
N LYS A 97 -5.85 1.66 -7.45
CA LYS A 97 -6.41 3.00 -7.24
C LYS A 97 -7.82 3.11 -7.83
N GLU A 98 -8.00 2.63 -9.05
CA GLU A 98 -9.29 2.62 -9.74
C GLU A 98 -10.30 1.72 -9.02
N GLN A 99 -9.88 0.53 -8.58
CA GLN A 99 -10.73 -0.42 -7.86
C GLN A 99 -11.20 0.11 -6.50
N LEU A 100 -10.32 0.74 -5.72
CA LEU A 100 -10.65 1.20 -4.37
C LEU A 100 -11.49 2.48 -4.35
N ASN A 101 -11.21 3.41 -5.28
CA ASN A 101 -11.86 4.71 -5.42
C ASN A 101 -12.28 5.36 -4.07
N LEU A 102 -11.30 5.59 -3.19
CA LEU A 102 -11.54 5.98 -1.80
C LEU A 102 -12.41 7.23 -1.64
N LEU A 103 -12.24 8.22 -2.53
CA LEU A 103 -13.05 9.43 -2.49
C LEU A 103 -14.54 9.12 -2.73
N GLN A 104 -14.85 8.26 -3.70
CA GLN A 104 -16.23 7.84 -3.93
C GLN A 104 -16.77 7.01 -2.76
N VAL A 105 -15.96 6.09 -2.22
CA VAL A 105 -16.35 5.25 -1.07
C VAL A 105 -16.71 6.12 0.15
N LEU A 106 -15.88 7.11 0.48
CA LEU A 106 -16.14 8.04 1.57
C LEU A 106 -17.36 8.94 1.27
N GLY A 107 -17.47 9.45 0.05
CA GLY A 107 -18.58 10.31 -0.38
C GLY A 107 -19.94 9.60 -0.33
N ASN A 108 -20.00 8.29 -0.60
CA ASN A 108 -21.23 7.51 -0.45
C ASN A 108 -21.77 7.48 0.99
N SER A 109 -20.90 7.74 1.97
CA SER A 109 -21.24 7.86 3.39
C SER A 109 -21.32 9.31 3.88
N GLY A 110 -21.29 10.29 2.96
CA GLY A 110 -21.35 11.71 3.29
C GLY A 110 -20.05 12.27 3.89
N ILE A 111 -18.93 11.58 3.74
CA ILE A 111 -17.61 12.04 4.20
C ILE A 111 -16.89 12.70 3.01
N GLU A 112 -16.74 14.01 3.06
CA GLU A 112 -16.20 14.82 1.96
C GLU A 112 -14.90 15.55 2.34
N PRO A 113 -13.99 15.79 1.39
CA PRO A 113 -12.77 16.58 1.57
C PRO A 113 -13.12 18.08 1.62
N ASN A 114 -13.79 18.50 2.68
CA ASN A 114 -14.36 19.84 2.83
C ASN A 114 -13.76 20.62 4.01
N GLY A 115 -12.74 20.07 4.68
CA GLY A 115 -12.13 20.63 5.88
C GLY A 115 -12.96 20.41 7.16
N GLU A 116 -14.03 19.62 7.10
CA GLU A 116 -14.79 19.24 8.29
C GLU A 116 -14.08 18.13 9.07
N VAL A 117 -14.50 18.01 10.33
CA VAL A 117 -13.97 17.04 11.27
C VAL A 117 -14.91 15.85 11.37
N TYR A 118 -14.37 14.65 11.21
CA TYR A 118 -15.08 13.39 11.26
C TYR A 118 -14.52 12.50 12.37
N GLU A 119 -15.37 11.65 12.94
CA GLU A 119 -14.89 10.60 13.83
C GLU A 119 -14.03 9.60 13.04
N LEU A 120 -12.84 9.27 13.55
CA LEU A 120 -11.95 8.31 12.92
C LEU A 120 -12.63 6.95 12.66
N GLY A 121 -13.51 6.54 13.58
CA GLY A 121 -14.33 5.32 13.43
C GLY A 121 -15.19 5.38 12.18
N SER A 122 -15.89 6.49 11.95
CA SER A 122 -16.76 6.68 10.78
C SER A 122 -16.02 6.58 9.45
N ILE A 123 -14.79 7.11 9.36
CA ILE A 123 -13.94 7.00 8.17
C ILE A 123 -13.56 5.53 7.94
N LYS A 124 -13.11 4.83 8.99
CA LYS A 124 -12.73 3.42 8.90
C LYS A 124 -13.90 2.53 8.51
N ASP A 125 -15.07 2.79 9.09
CA ASP A 125 -16.29 2.03 8.84
C ASP A 125 -16.79 2.26 7.42
N ALA A 126 -16.82 3.50 6.93
CA ALA A 126 -17.19 3.81 5.54
C ALA A 126 -16.30 3.10 4.52
N ILE A 127 -14.98 3.12 4.72
CA ILE A 127 -14.04 2.41 3.84
C ILE A 127 -14.25 0.90 3.94
N LYS A 128 -14.43 0.36 5.16
CA LYS A 128 -14.67 -1.07 5.35
C LYS A 128 -15.96 -1.55 4.70
N GLU A 129 -17.04 -0.78 4.83
CA GLU A 129 -18.33 -1.08 4.20
C GLU A 129 -18.26 -0.99 2.68
N GLY A 130 -17.55 0.01 2.14
CA GLY A 130 -17.41 0.19 0.70
C GLY A 130 -16.45 -0.80 0.03
N THR A 131 -15.44 -1.28 0.75
CA THR A 131 -14.38 -2.15 0.17
C THR A 131 -14.43 -3.59 0.64
N GLY A 132 -15.08 -3.87 1.77
CA GLY A 132 -15.10 -5.16 2.45
C GLY A 132 -13.91 -5.41 3.38
N TYR A 133 -12.94 -4.50 3.48
CA TYR A 133 -11.69 -4.70 4.21
C TYR A 133 -11.37 -3.55 5.15
N THR A 134 -10.79 -3.85 6.31
CA THR A 134 -10.50 -2.84 7.33
C THR A 134 -9.27 -2.01 6.94
N PRO A 135 -9.38 -0.67 6.77
CA PRO A 135 -8.21 0.16 6.48
C PRO A 135 -7.40 0.45 7.75
N TRP A 136 -6.15 0.86 7.54
CA TRP A 136 -5.41 1.67 8.50
C TRP A 136 -5.32 3.12 8.05
N ILE A 137 -5.49 4.03 9.00
CA ILE A 137 -5.48 5.47 8.76
C ILE A 137 -4.26 6.06 9.44
N GLU A 138 -3.45 6.75 8.65
CA GLU A 138 -2.36 7.58 9.13
C GLU A 138 -2.82 9.05 9.13
N CYS A 139 -2.48 9.74 10.21
CA CYS A 139 -2.75 11.15 10.38
C CYS A 139 -1.46 11.91 10.61
N ASN A 140 -1.42 13.14 10.12
CA ASN A 140 -0.44 14.13 10.50
C ASN A 140 -1.14 15.31 11.20
N SER A 141 -0.42 16.43 11.36
CA SER A 141 -0.96 17.64 11.97
C SER A 141 -0.97 18.79 10.98
N ASP A 142 -2.01 19.61 11.01
CA ASP A 142 -2.06 20.86 10.25
C ASP A 142 -1.14 21.94 10.88
N GLU A 143 -1.12 23.15 10.29
CA GLU A 143 -0.38 24.29 10.84
C GLU A 143 -0.90 24.75 12.22
N SER A 144 -2.14 24.41 12.55
CA SER A 144 -2.78 24.71 13.83
C SER A 144 -2.58 23.59 14.87
N GLY A 145 -1.95 22.47 14.50
CA GLY A 145 -1.75 21.30 15.33
C GLY A 145 -2.94 20.32 15.37
N ASN A 146 -3.99 20.52 14.57
CA ASN A 146 -5.12 19.59 14.47
C ASN A 146 -4.71 18.31 13.77
N SER A 147 -5.21 17.17 14.24
CA SER A 147 -5.00 15.89 13.57
C SER A 147 -5.86 15.83 12.31
N GLN A 148 -5.25 15.45 11.18
CA GLN A 148 -5.96 15.36 9.91
C GLN A 148 -5.60 14.11 9.13
N LEU A 149 -6.53 13.67 8.28
CA LEU A 149 -6.36 12.50 7.42
C LEU A 149 -5.18 12.74 6.46
N TYR A 150 -4.16 11.88 6.57
CA TYR A 150 -2.96 11.97 5.73
C TYR A 150 -2.88 10.82 4.74
N GLN A 151 -2.90 9.57 5.22
CA GLN A 151 -2.81 8.39 4.35
C GLN A 151 -3.80 7.30 4.74
N VAL A 152 -4.21 6.52 3.74
CA VAL A 152 -5.05 5.34 3.88
C VAL A 152 -4.27 4.13 3.38
N TYR A 153 -4.15 3.12 4.25
CA TYR A 153 -3.47 1.87 4.00
C TYR A 153 -4.50 0.77 3.81
N MET A 154 -4.43 0.09 2.67
CA MET A 154 -5.16 -1.14 2.38
C MET A 154 -4.16 -2.26 2.16
N CYS A 155 -4.53 -3.51 2.47
CA CYS A 155 -3.67 -4.66 2.20
C CYS A 155 -4.07 -5.39 0.93
N VAL A 156 -3.06 -5.85 0.18
CA VAL A 156 -3.21 -6.57 -1.07
C VAL A 156 -2.41 -7.86 -0.98
N ASP A 157 -2.94 -8.94 -1.57
CA ASP A 157 -2.21 -10.21 -1.66
C ASP A 157 -0.90 -10.08 -2.47
N THR A 158 -0.03 -11.09 -2.36
CA THR A 158 1.27 -11.08 -3.06
C THR A 158 1.19 -11.14 -4.58
N SER A 159 0.02 -11.44 -5.14
CA SER A 159 -0.23 -11.35 -6.58
C SER A 159 -0.47 -9.90 -7.04
N GLY A 160 -0.77 -8.99 -6.11
CA GLY A 160 -1.12 -7.60 -6.38
C GLY A 160 -2.54 -7.43 -6.93
N SER A 161 -3.40 -8.45 -6.87
CA SER A 161 -4.69 -8.45 -7.57
C SER A 161 -5.90 -8.31 -6.65
N ASN A 162 -5.82 -8.79 -5.40
CA ASN A 162 -6.97 -8.79 -4.50
C ASN A 162 -6.65 -8.09 -3.19
N LEU A 163 -7.64 -7.34 -2.71
CA LEU A 163 -7.63 -6.83 -1.34
C LEU A 163 -7.72 -8.01 -0.36
N VAL A 164 -7.04 -7.86 0.78
CA VAL A 164 -7.05 -8.83 1.88
C VAL A 164 -7.11 -8.08 3.21
N GLU A 165 -7.56 -8.77 4.27
CA GLU A 165 -7.44 -8.22 5.62
C GLU A 165 -5.96 -8.07 5.98
N CYS A 166 -5.60 -6.93 6.55
CA CYS A 166 -4.23 -6.65 6.93
C CYS A 166 -3.77 -7.59 8.05
N PRO A 167 -2.69 -8.37 7.86
CA PRO A 167 -2.17 -9.27 8.91
C PRO A 167 -1.66 -8.51 10.14
N VAL A 168 -1.15 -7.29 9.90
CA VAL A 168 -0.62 -6.38 10.90
C VAL A 168 -0.91 -4.96 10.44
N PHE A 169 -0.96 -3.99 11.36
CA PHE A 169 -1.10 -2.58 11.05
C PHE A 169 0.14 -1.79 11.50
N PRO A 170 0.48 -0.68 10.83
CA PRO A 170 1.57 0.19 11.26
C PRO A 170 1.33 0.78 12.66
N ASN A 171 2.41 1.26 13.28
CA ASN A 171 2.30 2.03 14.51
C ASN A 171 1.94 3.48 14.18
N GLY A 172 1.00 4.06 14.92
CA GLY A 172 0.58 5.45 14.74
C GLY A 172 -0.65 5.75 15.58
N LYS A 173 -0.91 7.02 15.83
CA LYS A 173 -2.12 7.46 16.53
C LYS A 173 -2.71 8.65 15.81
N CYS A 174 -3.90 8.46 15.29
CA CYS A 174 -4.82 9.53 14.98
C CYS A 174 -5.60 9.93 16.24
N SER A 175 -6.06 11.18 16.29
CA SER A 175 -7.09 11.58 17.25
C SER A 175 -8.40 10.84 16.96
N SER A 176 -9.32 10.79 17.94
CA SER A 176 -10.65 10.20 17.73
C SER A 176 -11.49 10.97 16.71
N ASN A 177 -11.18 12.26 16.55
CA ASN A 177 -11.77 13.16 15.57
C ASN A 177 -10.64 13.76 14.74
N ILE A 178 -10.75 13.68 13.42
CA ILE A 178 -9.74 14.17 12.49
C ILE A 178 -10.38 14.98 11.38
N GLU A 179 -9.68 16.00 10.92
CA GLU A 179 -10.09 16.77 9.74
C GLU A 179 -9.92 15.92 8.47
N PHE A 180 -10.86 16.02 7.52
CA PHE A 180 -10.62 15.62 6.13
C PHE A 180 -10.29 16.87 5.30
N PRO A 181 -9.00 17.11 4.98
CA PRO A 181 -8.59 18.35 4.33
C PRO A 181 -9.23 18.50 2.95
N SER A 182 -9.50 19.76 2.58
CA SER A 182 -9.91 20.09 1.21
C SER A 182 -8.77 19.94 0.20
N PHE A 183 -9.10 19.75 -1.08
CA PHE A 183 -8.13 19.54 -2.16
C PHE A 183 -7.72 20.80 -2.94
#